data_AF-A0A5C5VQS1-F1
#
_entry.id   AF-A0A5C5VQS1-F1
#
_cell.length_a   1.000
_cell.length_b   1.000
_cell.length_c   1.000
_cell.angle_alpha   90.00
_cell.angle_beta   90.00
_cell.angle_gamma   90.00
#
_symmetry.space_group_name_H-M   'P 1'
#
loop_
_entity.id
_entity.type
_entity.pdbx_description
1 polymer ?
#
loop_
_entity_poly.entity_id
_entity_poly.type
_entity_poly.pdbx_seq_one_letter_code
_entity_poly.pdbx_strand_id
1 'polypeptide(L)' 'MVPVPSYKVGDKARIAKGKASGKLVEVIAIGPTVPISQMTFGNEWPTMDTATPISTYCVKVLETGEELEVNTWGLEQLP' A
#
# COMPACT_ATOMS: atom_id res chain seq x y z
N MET A 1 -5.46 18.13 -6.37
CA MET A 1 -4.94 16.90 -7.00
C MET A 1 -3.68 16.51 -6.26
N VAL A 2 -3.70 15.45 -5.45
CA VAL A 2 -2.50 14.94 -4.77
C VAL A 2 -1.87 13.89 -5.70
N PRO A 3 -0.59 14.03 -6.11
CA PRO A 3 0.04 13.03 -6.95
C PRO A 3 0.08 11.71 -6.19
N VAL A 4 -0.42 10.64 -6.81
CA VAL A 4 -0.29 9.28 -6.27
C VAL A 4 1.19 8.90 -6.38
N PRO A 5 1.91 8.68 -5.26
CA PRO A 5 3.30 8.25 -5.32
C PRO A 5 3.36 6.89 -6.02
N SER A 6 4.10 6.82 -7.13
CA SER A 6 4.37 5.58 -7.85
C SER A 6 5.64 4.96 -7.28
N TYR A 7 5.49 3.94 -6.45
CA TYR A 7 6.62 3.18 -5.94
C TYR A 7 7.09 2.15 -6.98
N LYS A 8 8.39 1.82 -6.97
CA LYS A 8 8.99 0.80 -7.84
C LYS A 8 9.46 -0.39 -7.01
N VAL A 9 9.60 -1.56 -7.62
CA VAL A 9 10.24 -2.71 -6.97
C VAL A 9 11.69 -2.33 -6.62
N GLY A 10 12.09 -2.61 -5.39
CA GLY A 10 13.36 -2.20 -4.77
C GLY A 10 13.31 -0.84 -4.06
N ASP A 11 12.21 -0.09 -4.16
CA ASP A 11 12.05 1.18 -3.44
C ASP A 11 11.86 0.92 -1.95
N LYS A 12 12.50 1.75 -1.12
CA LYS A 12 12.39 1.63 0.34
C LYS A 12 11.43 2.70 0.84
N ALA A 13 10.43 2.24 1.57
CA ALA A 13 9.41 3.08 2.16
C ALA A 13 9.27 2.75 3.64
N ARG A 14 8.51 3.57 4.35
CA ARG A 14 8.03 3.25 5.68
C ARG A 14 6.53 3.05 5.63
N ILE A 15 6.01 2.18 6.48
CA ILE A 15 4.56 2.05 6.61
C ILE A 15 4.04 3.22 7.44
N ALA A 16 3.20 4.04 6.84
CA ALA A 16 2.62 5.22 7.49
C ALA A 16 1.53 4.83 8.50
N LYS A 17 0.71 3.83 8.17
CA LYS A 17 -0.45 3.40 8.98
C LYS A 17 -0.69 1.89 8.93
N GLY A 18 -1.27 1.34 9.99
CA GLY A 18 -1.61 -0.09 10.12
C GLY A 18 -0.79 -0.80 11.20
N LYS A 19 -0.88 -2.14 11.25
CA LYS A 19 -0.18 -2.98 12.25
C LYS A 19 1.34 -2.86 12.23
N ALA A 20 1.92 -2.57 11.07
CA ALA A 20 3.36 -2.42 10.88
C ALA A 20 3.80 -0.95 10.72
N SER A 21 2.99 0.01 11.19
CA SER A 21 3.32 1.45 11.15
C SER A 21 4.70 1.73 11.77
N GLY A 22 5.49 2.55 11.10
CA GLY A 22 6.86 2.89 11.50
C GLY A 22 7.93 1.87 11.07
N LYS A 23 7.57 0.70 10.53
CA LYS A 23 8.53 -0.29 10.05
C LYS A 23 9.09 0.08 8.67
N LEU A 24 10.39 -0.17 8.50
CA LEU A 24 11.07 -0.06 7.21
C LEU A 24 10.69 -1.25 6.33
N VAL A 25 10.25 -0.93 5.12
CA VAL A 25 9.82 -1.92 4.14
C VAL A 25 10.45 -1.66 2.78
N GLU A 26 10.63 -2.70 2.00
CA GLU A 26 11.09 -2.65 0.62
C GLU A 26 10.00 -3.18 -0.29
N VAL A 27 9.68 -2.46 -1.36
CA VAL A 27 8.69 -2.90 -2.34
C VAL A 27 9.27 -4.08 -3.11
N ILE A 28 8.65 -5.25 -3.01
CA ILE A 28 9.11 -6.48 -3.68
C ILE A 28 8.25 -6.83 -4.89
N ALA A 29 6.99 -6.39 -4.91
CA ALA A 29 6.11 -6.51 -6.07
C ALA A 29 5.07 -5.40 -6.06
N ILE A 30 4.59 -5.06 -7.26
CA ILE A 30 3.49 -4.12 -7.45
C ILE A 30 2.31 -4.97 -7.89
N GLY A 31 1.28 -5.05 -7.04
CA GLY A 31 0.06 -5.79 -7.32
C GLY A 31 -0.71 -5.16 -8.48
N PRO A 32 -1.66 -5.90 -9.06
CA PRO A 32 -2.58 -5.32 -10.04
C PRO A 32 -3.34 -4.16 -9.40
N THR A 33 -3.49 -3.06 -10.12
CA THR A 33 -4.37 -1.95 -9.72
C THR A 33 -5.80 -2.46 -9.71
N VAL A 34 -6.31 -2.84 -8.54
CA VAL A 34 -7.68 -3.33 -8.42
C VAL A 34 -8.64 -2.14 -8.28
N PRO A 35 -9.74 -2.10 -9.04
CA PRO A 35 -10.84 -1.22 -8.70
C PRO A 35 -11.39 -1.68 -7.33
N ILE A 36 -11.60 -0.72 -6.42
CA ILE A 36 -12.09 -0.94 -5.05
C ILE A 36 -13.31 -1.88 -4.98
N SER A 37 -14.09 -2.00 -6.06
CA SER A 37 -15.23 -2.92 -6.19
C SER A 37 -14.94 -4.41 -5.95
N GLN A 38 -13.66 -4.85 -5.88
CA GLN A 38 -13.30 -6.26 -5.60
C GLN A 38 -12.52 -6.49 -4.31
N MET A 39 -12.12 -5.45 -3.57
CA MET A 39 -11.50 -5.63 -2.25
C MET A 39 -12.59 -5.83 -1.20
N THR A 40 -13.01 -7.08 -1.00
CA THR A 40 -13.86 -7.47 0.13
C THR A 40 -13.02 -7.40 1.42
N PHE A 41 -12.71 -6.20 1.91
CA PHE A 41 -12.29 -6.03 3.29
C PHE A 41 -13.54 -6.17 4.16
N GLY A 42 -13.52 -7.17 5.05
CA GLY A 42 -14.59 -7.34 6.03
C GLY A 42 -14.80 -6.05 6.82
N ASN A 43 -16.04 -5.57 6.80
CA ASN A 43 -16.62 -4.55 7.68
C ASN A 43 -16.17 -3.08 7.52
N GLU A 44 -16.28 -2.48 6.33
CA GLU A 44 -16.57 -1.04 6.23
C GLU A 44 -17.42 -0.72 5.00
N TRP A 45 -18.48 0.07 5.18
CA TRP A 45 -19.51 0.33 4.17
C TRP A 45 -18.93 1.03 2.93
N PRO A 46 -19.34 0.66 1.71
CA PRO A 46 -18.90 1.35 0.50
C PRO A 46 -19.62 2.69 0.40
N THR A 47 -18.98 3.78 0.81
CA THR A 47 -19.40 5.11 0.37
C THR A 47 -19.05 5.25 -1.11
N MET A 48 -20.06 4.92 -1.91
CA MET A 48 -20.19 5.13 -3.34
C MET A 48 -19.86 6.59 -3.69
N ASP A 49 -18.62 6.90 -4.08
CA ASP A 49 -18.34 8.02 -5.03
C ASP A 49 -16.91 8.12 -5.61
N THR A 50 -15.89 7.42 -5.10
CA THR A 50 -14.54 7.54 -5.70
C THR A 50 -13.92 6.19 -5.99
N ALA A 51 -14.15 5.72 -7.22
CA ALA A 51 -13.36 4.67 -7.86
C ALA A 51 -11.95 5.19 -8.19
N THR A 52 -11.23 5.69 -7.19
CA THR A 52 -9.81 6.01 -7.36
C THR A 52 -9.08 4.67 -7.38
N PRO A 53 -8.42 4.29 -8.49
CA PRO A 53 -7.63 3.07 -8.52
C PRO A 53 -6.58 3.15 -7.41
N ILE A 54 -6.70 2.28 -6.41
CA ILE A 54 -5.70 2.18 -5.36
C ILE A 54 -4.68 1.16 -5.86
N SER A 55 -3.45 1.63 -6.12
CA SER A 55 -2.35 0.72 -6.40
C SER A 55 -1.94 0.03 -5.10
N THR A 56 -1.85 -1.29 -5.16
CA THR A 56 -1.47 -2.13 -4.05
C THR A 56 -0.03 -2.57 -4.25
N TYR A 57 0.78 -2.48 -3.20
CA TYR A 57 2.20 -2.81 -3.21
C TYR A 57 2.43 -3.95 -2.23
N CYS A 58 3.05 -5.02 -2.70
CA CYS A 58 3.62 -6.03 -1.82
C CYS A 58 4.97 -5.53 -1.35
N VAL A 59 5.11 -5.36 -0.05
CA VAL A 59 6.33 -4.88 0.57
C VAL A 59 6.86 -5.92 1.54
N LYS A 60 8.17 -6.00 1.68
CA LYS A 60 8.86 -6.84 2.63
C LYS A 60 9.38 -5.98 3.77
N VAL A 61 8.99 -6.31 5.00
CA VAL A 61 9.53 -5.69 6.21
C VAL A 61 11.00 -6.10 6.33
N LEU A 62 11.91 -5.14 6.30
CA LEU A 62 13.35 -5.43 6.29
C LEU A 62 13.84 -6.01 7.62
N GLU A 63 13.15 -5.71 8.72
CA GLU A 63 13.51 -6.17 10.06
C GLU A 63 13.12 -7.63 10.32
N THR A 64 11.93 -8.05 9.88
CA THR A 64 11.37 -9.38 10.15
C THR A 64 11.36 -10.30 8.93
N GLY A 65 11.54 -9.74 7.73
CA GLY A 65 11.39 -10.44 6.46
C GLY A 65 9.93 -10.71 6.06
N GLU A 66 8.95 -10.23 6.83
CA GLU A 66 7.52 -10.44 6.61
C GLU A 66 7.03 -9.70 5.37
N GLU A 67 6.20 -10.36 4.56
CA GLU A 67 5.58 -9.77 3.37
C GLU A 67 4.20 -9.22 3.71
N LEU A 68 3.97 -7.95 3.40
CA LEU A 68 2.74 -7.23 3.70
C LEU A 68 2.19 -6.58 2.43
N GLU A 69 0.87 -6.64 2.29
CA GLU A 69 0.17 -5.93 1.25
C GLU A 69 -0.25 -4.56 1.79
N VAL A 70 0.22 -3.49 1.16
CA VAL A 70 -0.06 -2.11 1.55
C VAL A 70 -0.49 -1.30 0.35
N ASN A 71 -1.51 -0.47 0.54
CA ASN A 71 -1.93 0.46 -0.50
C ASN A 71 -0.97 1.65 -0.60
N THR A 72 -1.09 2.39 -1.70
CA THR A 72 -0.27 3.58 -2.00
C THR A 72 -0.24 4.64 -0.88
N TRP A 73 -1.27 4.74 -0.05
CA TRP A 73 -1.35 5.69 1.07
C TRP A 73 -0.88 5.08 2.41
N GLY A 74 -0.76 3.76 2.47
CA GLY A 74 -0.16 3.03 3.57
C GLY A 74 1.37 3.11 3.58
N LEU A 75 1.97 3.61 2.50
CA LEU A 75 3.40 3.85 2.36
C LEU A 75 3.73 5.34 2.38
N GLU A 76 4.72 5.72 3.17
CA GLU A 76 5.39 7.02 3.07
C GLU A 76 6.77 6.80 2.43
N GLN A 77 7.07 7.59 1.40
CA GLN A 77 8.36 7.56 0.74
C GLN A 77 9.41 8.21 1.65
N LEU A 78 10.52 7.52 1.82
CA LEU A 78 11.67 8.05 2.54
C LEU A 78 12.47 8.97 1.60
N PRO A 79 13.07 10.07 2.10
CA PRO A 79 13.93 10.94 1.31
C PRO A 79 15.21 10.25 0.83
#